data_AF-A0A183E6U3-F1
#
_entry.id   AF-A0A183E6U3-F1
#
_cell.length_a   1.000
_cell.length_b   1.000
_cell.length_c   1.000
_cell.angle_alpha   90.00
_cell.angle_beta   90.00
_cell.angle_gamma   90.00
#
_symmetry.space_group_name_H-M   'P 1'
#
loop_
_entity.id
_entity.type
_entity.pdbx_description
1 polymer ?
#
loop_
_entity_poly.entity_id
_entity_poly.type
_entity_poly.pdbx_seq_one_letter_code
_entity_poly.pdbx_strand_id
1 'polypeptide(L)'
;METVFRQADFRLMHWLNLQEDTYPLIIYQCDTTATNWTRRCLRQADAILFVAFGDQKPARHSLMDDYMNLNQDGIRTNRELLLLWDSTTAEPRGTIEWLKGSWFSGHHHIRMPKRMVQWDLKQVSEDHIVSFYEQNVYGEKVESSSDFARLARILTGNAIGVVLGGGGASKEKELYRRQFLLKESYLSNQRTCRNRCIQYPSTCHI
;
A
#
# COMPACT_ATOMS: atom_id res chain seq x y z
N MET A 1 10.39 -29.68 15.77
CA MET A 1 9.42 -28.89 15.00
C MET A 1 9.73 -27.39 15.12
N GLU A 2 9.94 -26.87 16.33
CA GLU A 2 10.27 -25.45 16.59
C GLU A 2 11.58 -24.95 15.95
N THR A 3 12.63 -25.78 15.92
CA THR A 3 13.92 -25.48 15.26
C THR A 3 13.81 -25.30 13.75
N VAL A 4 12.92 -26.06 13.08
CA VAL A 4 12.69 -25.96 11.63
C VAL A 4 11.97 -24.66 11.29
N PHE A 5 10.99 -24.25 12.11
CA PHE A 5 10.31 -22.97 11.95
C PHE A 5 11.27 -21.79 12.13
N ARG A 6 12.14 -21.83 13.15
CA ARG A 6 13.17 -20.80 13.34
C ARG A 6 14.13 -20.71 12.15
N GLN A 7 14.57 -21.84 11.59
CA GLN A 7 15.46 -21.85 10.44
C GLN A 7 14.79 -21.31 9.16
N ALA A 8 13.51 -21.63 8.94
CA ALA A 8 12.73 -21.08 7.85
C ALA A 8 12.53 -19.56 8.00
N ASP A 9 12.26 -19.08 9.23
CA ASP A 9 12.17 -17.66 9.54
C ASP A 9 13.49 -16.91 9.29
N PHE A 10 14.64 -17.50 9.67
CA PHE A 10 15.95 -16.90 9.39
C PHE A 10 16.23 -16.77 7.88
N ARG A 11 15.91 -17.82 7.10
CA ARG A 11 16.08 -17.78 5.64
C ARG A 11 15.17 -16.74 4.99
N LEU A 12 13.91 -16.64 5.46
CA LEU A 12 12.99 -15.60 4.99
C LEU A 12 13.54 -14.21 5.29
N MET A 13 14.10 -13.98 6.48
CA MET A 13 14.63 -12.65 6.85
C MET A 13 15.83 -12.27 6.04
N HIS A 14 16.75 -13.21 5.86
CA HIS A 14 17.90 -12.99 5.01
C HIS A 14 17.46 -12.63 3.57
N TRP A 15 16.50 -13.37 3.02
CA TRP A 15 15.98 -13.09 1.69
C TRP A 15 15.30 -11.71 1.59
N LEU A 16 14.48 -11.32 2.57
CA LEU A 16 13.84 -10.00 2.57
C LEU A 16 14.86 -8.87 2.64
N ASN A 17 15.89 -9.01 3.48
CA ASN A 17 16.96 -8.02 3.57
C ASN A 17 17.72 -7.89 2.25
N LEU A 18 17.96 -9.00 1.53
CA LEU A 18 18.56 -8.96 0.19
C LEU A 18 17.66 -8.25 -0.82
N GLN A 19 16.34 -8.44 -0.74
CA GLN A 19 15.41 -7.69 -1.58
C GLN A 19 15.48 -6.21 -1.25
N GLU A 20 15.47 -5.85 0.04
CA GLU A 20 15.64 -4.46 0.48
C GLU A 20 16.90 -3.90 -0.16
N ASP A 21 18.04 -4.57 0.02
CA ASP A 21 19.35 -4.24 -0.57
C ASP A 21 19.31 -3.98 -2.08
N THR A 22 18.50 -4.74 -2.80
CA THR A 22 18.41 -4.68 -4.26
C THR A 22 17.44 -3.61 -4.77
N TYR A 23 16.29 -3.43 -4.12
CA TYR A 23 15.19 -2.61 -4.63
C TYR A 23 14.99 -1.32 -3.82
N PRO A 24 14.77 -0.18 -4.49
CA PRO A 24 14.55 1.11 -3.79
C PRO A 24 13.18 1.17 -3.09
N LEU A 25 12.25 0.31 -3.51
CA LEU A 25 10.87 0.24 -3.04
C LEU A 25 10.47 -1.22 -2.89
N ILE A 26 9.95 -1.58 -1.72
CA ILE A 26 9.34 -2.89 -1.45
C ILE A 26 7.97 -2.69 -0.86
N ILE A 27 7.01 -3.49 -1.33
CA ILE A 27 5.64 -3.47 -0.86
C ILE A 27 5.31 -4.82 -0.22
N TYR A 28 4.94 -4.78 1.05
CA TYR A 28 4.42 -5.94 1.77
C TYR A 28 2.89 -5.91 1.79
N GLN A 29 2.27 -7.01 1.35
CA GLN A 29 0.84 -7.23 1.52
C GLN A 29 0.59 -7.95 2.84
N CYS A 30 -0.17 -7.32 3.74
CA CYS A 30 -0.55 -7.93 5.02
C CYS A 30 -1.75 -8.85 4.88
N ASP A 31 -1.82 -9.83 5.79
CA ASP A 31 -3.04 -10.60 5.98
C ASP A 31 -4.10 -9.73 6.68
N THR A 32 -5.37 -10.12 6.50
CA THR A 32 -6.51 -9.50 7.21
C THR A 32 -6.50 -9.77 8.72
N THR A 33 -5.66 -10.70 9.19
CA THR A 33 -5.53 -11.08 10.60
C THR A 33 -4.12 -10.78 11.14
N ALA A 34 -3.99 -10.80 12.47
CA ALA A 34 -2.76 -10.53 13.20
C ALA A 34 -1.73 -11.69 13.15
N THR A 35 -1.38 -12.15 11.96
CA THR A 35 -0.41 -13.23 11.75
C THR A 35 1.02 -12.79 12.10
N ASN A 36 1.95 -13.75 12.24
CA ASN A 36 3.38 -13.45 12.38
C ASN A 36 3.92 -12.65 11.19
N TRP A 37 3.39 -12.89 9.99
CA TRP A 37 3.70 -12.12 8.79
C TRP A 37 3.21 -10.67 8.94
N THR A 38 1.93 -10.46 9.26
CA THR A 38 1.38 -9.12 9.49
C THR A 38 2.21 -8.38 10.53
N ARG A 39 2.43 -8.93 11.73
CA ARG A 39 3.25 -8.29 12.78
C ARG A 39 4.65 -7.91 12.32
N ARG A 40 5.25 -8.76 11.48
CA ARG A 40 6.58 -8.49 10.92
C ARG A 40 6.54 -7.31 9.96
N CYS A 41 5.61 -7.32 9.02
CA CYS A 41 5.43 -6.23 8.07
C CYS A 41 5.22 -4.90 8.82
N LEU A 42 4.42 -4.87 9.90
CA LEU A 42 4.19 -3.66 10.68
C LEU A 42 5.44 -3.11 11.38
N ARG A 43 6.36 -3.99 11.78
CA ARG A 43 7.60 -3.60 12.47
C ARG A 43 8.69 -3.12 11.53
N GLN A 44 8.73 -3.67 10.32
CA GLN A 44 9.79 -3.36 9.34
C GLN A 44 9.42 -2.16 8.46
N ALA A 45 8.12 -1.93 8.22
CA ALA A 45 7.69 -0.88 7.30
C ALA A 45 8.03 0.53 7.79
N ASP A 46 8.66 1.33 6.92
CA ASP A 46 8.88 2.76 7.12
C ASP A 46 7.57 3.56 6.99
N ALA A 47 6.65 3.04 6.17
CA ALA A 47 5.35 3.63 5.94
C ALA A 47 4.25 2.59 5.73
N ILE A 48 3.05 2.90 6.21
CA ILE A 48 1.90 2.00 6.19
C ILE A 48 0.76 2.66 5.44
N LEU A 49 0.30 1.95 4.41
CA LEU A 49 -0.77 2.33 3.51
C LEU A 49 -2.03 1.57 3.92
N PHE A 50 -3.01 2.30 4.43
CA PHE A 50 -4.34 1.78 4.70
C PHE A 50 -5.23 2.00 3.49
N VAL A 51 -5.69 0.92 2.87
CA VAL A 51 -6.55 1.00 1.69
C VAL A 51 -8.00 0.81 2.07
N ALA A 52 -8.84 1.75 1.63
CA ALA A 52 -10.28 1.73 1.86
C ALA A 52 -11.03 2.28 0.64
N PHE A 53 -12.29 1.86 0.48
CA PHE A 53 -13.19 2.51 -0.46
C PHE A 53 -13.75 3.78 0.16
N GLY A 54 -13.71 4.89 -0.59
CA GLY A 54 -14.12 6.20 -0.10
C GLY A 54 -15.64 6.38 0.02
N ASP A 55 -16.42 5.58 -0.71
CA ASP A 55 -17.88 5.53 -0.60
C ASP A 55 -18.36 4.81 0.67
N GLN A 56 -17.48 4.06 1.33
CA GLN A 56 -17.75 3.37 2.57
C GLN A 56 -17.37 4.22 3.79
N LYS A 57 -17.99 3.90 4.93
CA LYS A 57 -17.67 4.52 6.22
C LYS A 57 -16.64 3.67 6.97
N PRO A 58 -15.81 4.28 7.84
CA PRO A 58 -14.88 3.52 8.66
C PRO A 58 -15.65 2.54 9.57
N ALA A 59 -15.15 1.31 9.67
CA ALA A 59 -15.73 0.29 10.53
C ALA A 59 -15.55 0.66 12.02
N ARG A 60 -16.57 0.41 12.85
CA ARG A 60 -16.60 0.79 14.28
C ARG A 60 -15.58 0.05 15.16
N HIS A 61 -15.23 -1.18 14.81
CA HIS A 61 -14.13 -1.94 15.40
C HIS A 61 -13.13 -2.15 14.28
N SER A 62 -12.07 -1.35 14.31
CA SER A 62 -11.23 -1.24 13.15
C SER A 62 -10.09 -2.25 13.26
N LEU A 63 -9.69 -2.81 12.13
CA LEU A 63 -8.37 -3.44 11.98
C LEU A 63 -7.22 -2.51 12.40
N MET A 64 -7.50 -1.22 12.60
CA MET A 64 -6.59 -0.20 13.11
C MET A 64 -6.44 -0.30 14.64
N ASP A 65 -7.48 -0.69 15.39
CA ASP A 65 -7.38 -0.93 16.84
C ASP A 65 -6.53 -2.17 17.13
N ASP A 66 -6.74 -3.24 16.37
CA ASP A 66 -5.87 -4.43 16.43
C ASP A 66 -4.43 -4.09 16.02
N TYR A 67 -4.27 -3.27 14.99
CA TYR A 67 -2.96 -2.78 14.57
C TYR A 67 -2.25 -1.98 15.68
N MET A 68 -2.95 -1.09 16.36
CA MET A 68 -2.43 -0.29 17.48
C MET A 68 -1.93 -1.17 18.62
N ASN A 69 -2.71 -2.20 18.95
CA ASN A 69 -2.34 -3.16 19.97
C ASN A 69 -1.10 -3.98 19.59
N LEU A 70 -0.87 -4.21 18.29
CA LEU A 70 0.25 -4.98 17.76
C LEU A 70 1.52 -4.14 17.54
N ASN A 71 1.39 -2.83 17.36
CA ASN A 71 2.49 -1.92 17.06
C ASN A 71 2.63 -0.81 18.11
N GLN A 72 2.73 -1.20 19.38
CA GLN A 72 2.87 -0.30 20.53
C GLN A 72 4.13 0.58 20.44
N ASP A 73 5.19 0.09 19.79
CA ASP A 73 6.44 0.82 19.55
C ASP A 73 6.38 1.71 18.28
N GLY A 74 5.34 1.54 17.44
CA GLY A 74 5.20 2.11 16.10
C GLY A 74 4.72 3.58 16.04
N ILE A 75 4.90 4.33 17.12
CA ILE A 75 4.48 5.74 17.24
C ILE A 75 5.06 6.61 16.09
N ARG A 76 6.21 6.21 15.53
CA ARG A 76 6.94 6.95 14.49
C ARG A 76 6.66 6.54 13.04
N THR A 77 5.96 5.44 12.77
CA THR A 77 5.75 4.97 11.39
C THR A 77 4.77 5.89 10.68
N ASN A 78 5.10 6.30 9.45
CA ASN A 78 4.23 7.16 8.66
C ASN A 78 2.97 6.39 8.24
N ARG A 79 1.77 6.93 8.50
CA ARG A 79 0.50 6.25 8.23
C ARG A 79 -0.29 7.04 7.19
N GLU A 80 -0.42 6.48 6.01
CA GLU A 80 -1.14 7.09 4.88
C GLU A 80 -2.45 6.34 4.63
N LEU A 81 -3.54 7.09 4.53
CA LEU A 81 -4.85 6.55 4.12
C LEU A 81 -5.04 6.69 2.61
N LEU A 82 -5.29 5.59 1.91
CA LEU A 82 -5.65 5.56 0.50
C LEU A 82 -7.16 5.35 0.36
N LEU A 83 -7.87 6.37 -0.10
CA LEU A 83 -9.30 6.32 -0.38
C LEU A 83 -9.52 6.08 -1.88
N LEU A 84 -10.04 4.91 -2.20
CA LEU A 84 -10.34 4.48 -3.57
C LEU A 84 -11.74 4.94 -3.98
N TRP A 85 -11.84 5.51 -5.17
CA TRP A 85 -13.08 6.04 -5.73
C TRP A 85 -13.35 5.46 -7.11
N ASP A 86 -14.63 5.22 -7.43
CA ASP A 86 -15.00 4.84 -8.79
C ASP A 86 -14.65 5.96 -9.79
N SER A 87 -14.29 5.57 -11.02
CA SER A 87 -13.98 6.49 -12.12
C SER A 87 -15.07 7.53 -12.42
N THR A 88 -16.33 7.18 -12.17
CA THR A 88 -17.52 8.02 -12.36
C THR A 88 -17.78 8.98 -11.21
N THR A 89 -17.07 8.84 -10.10
CA THR A 89 -17.25 9.72 -8.94
C THR A 89 -16.78 11.12 -9.27
N ALA A 90 -17.71 12.07 -9.28
CA ALA A 90 -17.45 13.48 -9.54
C ALA A 90 -16.51 14.07 -8.47
N GLU A 91 -16.85 13.88 -7.19
CA GLU A 91 -16.13 14.47 -6.06
C GLU A 91 -16.06 13.50 -4.87
N PRO A 92 -14.91 13.44 -4.16
CA PRO A 92 -14.78 12.66 -2.94
C PRO A 92 -15.60 13.29 -1.81
N ARG A 93 -16.24 12.46 -0.99
CA ARG A 93 -17.11 12.88 0.13
C ARG A 93 -16.82 12.07 1.38
N GLY A 94 -17.22 12.57 2.55
CA GLY A 94 -17.12 11.81 3.79
C GLY A 94 -15.69 11.59 4.33
N THR A 95 -14.65 12.17 3.72
CA THR A 95 -13.25 12.06 4.16
C THR A 95 -13.08 12.41 5.65
N ILE A 96 -13.84 13.39 6.15
CA ILE A 96 -13.75 13.81 7.56
C ILE A 96 -14.08 12.67 8.53
N GLU A 97 -14.95 11.73 8.17
CA GLU A 97 -15.29 10.59 9.03
C GLU A 97 -14.09 9.66 9.22
N TRP A 98 -13.29 9.50 8.16
CA TRP A 98 -12.06 8.69 8.17
C TRP A 98 -10.92 9.32 8.96
N LEU A 99 -10.86 10.66 9.00
CA LEU A 99 -9.79 11.41 9.66
C LEU A 99 -10.07 11.70 11.16
N LYS A 100 -11.25 11.33 11.67
CA LYS A 100 -11.57 11.43 13.10
C LYS A 100 -10.58 10.58 13.90
N GLY A 101 -9.89 11.20 14.87
CA GLY A 101 -8.94 10.51 15.76
C GLY A 101 -7.46 10.70 15.42
N SER A 102 -7.11 11.54 14.45
CA SER A 102 -5.71 11.90 14.11
C SER A 102 -4.79 10.70 13.87
N TRP A 103 -5.35 9.61 13.34
CA TRP A 103 -4.62 8.37 13.17
C TRP A 103 -3.62 8.43 12.03
N PHE A 104 -4.01 9.06 10.93
CA PHE A 104 -3.23 9.13 9.71
C PHE A 104 -2.38 10.41 9.67
N SER A 105 -1.13 10.26 9.26
CA SER A 105 -0.23 11.38 8.96
C SER A 105 -0.66 12.12 7.68
N GLY A 106 -1.30 11.39 6.77
CA GLY A 106 -1.76 11.91 5.49
C GLY A 106 -2.82 11.02 4.85
N HIS A 107 -3.42 11.51 3.77
CA HIS A 107 -4.39 10.76 3.00
C HIS A 107 -4.30 11.11 1.52
N HIS A 108 -4.68 10.17 0.67
CA HIS A 108 -4.70 10.30 -0.77
C HIS A 108 -6.01 9.77 -1.34
N HIS A 109 -6.61 10.55 -2.23
CA HIS A 109 -7.75 10.13 -3.02
C HIS A 109 -7.24 9.56 -4.35
N ILE A 110 -7.68 8.36 -4.69
CA ILE A 110 -7.27 7.65 -5.91
C ILE A 110 -8.52 7.23 -6.67
N ARG A 111 -8.64 7.73 -7.90
CA ARG A 111 -9.64 7.29 -8.85
C ARG A 111 -9.21 5.96 -9.45
N MET A 112 -10.02 4.93 -9.24
CA MET A 112 -9.81 3.59 -9.77
C MET A 112 -10.12 3.56 -11.27
N PRO A 113 -9.19 3.08 -12.11
CA PRO A 113 -9.49 2.71 -13.48
C PRO A 113 -10.56 1.61 -13.53
N LYS A 114 -11.41 1.60 -14.56
CA LYS A 114 -12.48 0.60 -14.75
C LYS A 114 -11.98 -0.85 -14.67
N ARG A 115 -10.75 -1.08 -15.15
CA ARG A 115 -10.08 -2.39 -15.08
C ARG A 115 -9.88 -2.95 -13.67
N MET A 116 -9.95 -2.13 -12.61
CA MET A 116 -9.84 -2.60 -11.23
C MET A 116 -11.18 -3.09 -10.67
N VAL A 117 -12.30 -2.55 -11.16
CA VAL A 117 -13.65 -2.81 -10.62
C VAL A 117 -14.49 -3.74 -11.49
N GLN A 118 -13.98 -4.15 -12.66
CA GLN A 118 -14.70 -4.98 -13.62
C GLN A 118 -14.84 -6.46 -13.23
N TRP A 119 -14.17 -6.89 -12.15
CA TRP A 119 -14.04 -8.31 -11.80
C TRP A 119 -15.10 -8.73 -10.78
N ASP A 120 -15.86 -9.79 -11.08
CA ASP A 120 -16.60 -10.53 -10.06
C ASP A 120 -15.68 -11.60 -9.46
N LEU A 121 -15.12 -11.29 -8.29
CA LEU A 121 -14.17 -12.18 -7.59
C LEU A 121 -14.80 -13.49 -7.10
N LYS A 122 -16.12 -13.66 -7.17
CA LYS A 122 -16.76 -14.96 -6.93
C LYS A 122 -16.67 -15.90 -8.12
N GLN A 123 -16.49 -15.33 -9.31
CA GLN A 123 -16.53 -16.05 -10.59
C GLN A 123 -15.16 -16.12 -11.27
N VAL A 124 -14.26 -15.18 -10.95
CA VAL A 124 -12.96 -15.05 -11.59
C VAL A 124 -11.83 -15.47 -10.64
N SER A 125 -10.91 -16.29 -11.14
CA SER A 125 -9.70 -16.69 -10.41
C SER A 125 -8.63 -15.60 -10.43
N GLU A 126 -7.76 -15.60 -9.42
CA GLU A 126 -6.61 -14.68 -9.32
C GLU A 126 -5.71 -14.78 -10.57
N ASP A 127 -5.40 -15.99 -11.03
CA ASP A 127 -4.54 -16.22 -12.20
C ASP A 127 -5.08 -15.54 -13.47
N HIS A 128 -6.40 -15.50 -13.64
CA HIS A 128 -7.01 -14.84 -14.79
C HIS A 128 -6.85 -13.31 -14.69
N ILE A 129 -7.01 -12.76 -13.48
CA ILE A 129 -6.78 -11.32 -13.25
C ILE A 129 -5.32 -10.98 -13.51
N VAL A 130 -4.37 -11.74 -12.94
CA VAL A 130 -2.93 -11.53 -13.16
C VAL A 130 -2.59 -11.59 -14.64
N SER A 131 -3.06 -12.62 -15.35
CA SER A 131 -2.85 -12.79 -16.79
C SER A 131 -3.37 -11.60 -17.59
N PHE A 132 -4.53 -11.03 -17.22
CA PHE A 132 -5.05 -9.82 -17.85
C PHE A 132 -4.11 -8.63 -17.64
N TYR A 133 -3.59 -8.41 -16.43
CA TYR A 133 -2.68 -7.30 -16.16
C TYR A 133 -1.35 -7.44 -16.89
N GLU A 134 -0.81 -8.65 -16.96
CA GLU A 134 0.41 -8.94 -17.71
C GLU A 134 0.27 -8.63 -19.21
N GLN A 135 -0.86 -9.04 -19.80
CA GLN A 135 -1.11 -8.86 -21.23
C GLN A 135 -1.52 -7.42 -21.60
N ASN A 136 -2.26 -6.74 -20.73
CA ASN A 136 -2.95 -5.48 -21.09
C ASN A 136 -2.42 -4.25 -20.36
N VAL A 137 -1.60 -4.38 -19.31
CA VAL A 137 -1.22 -3.24 -18.46
C VAL A 137 0.29 -3.10 -18.34
N TYR A 138 1.04 -4.17 -18.06
CA TYR A 138 2.48 -4.05 -17.77
C TYR A 138 3.32 -3.58 -18.95
N GLY A 139 2.87 -3.81 -20.19
CA GLY A 139 3.54 -3.32 -21.40
C GLY A 139 3.11 -1.94 -21.87
N GLU A 140 2.04 -1.38 -21.31
CA GLU A 140 1.52 -0.07 -21.72
C GLU A 140 2.29 1.08 -21.06
N LYS A 141 2.38 2.21 -21.77
CA LYS A 141 2.98 3.43 -21.22
C LYS A 141 2.10 3.95 -20.08
N VAL A 142 2.65 3.98 -18.86
CA VAL A 142 1.96 4.52 -17.69
C VAL A 142 1.62 5.98 -17.91
N GLU A 143 0.33 6.33 -17.76
CA GLU A 143 -0.11 7.71 -17.77
C GLU A 143 0.48 8.48 -16.58
N SER A 144 1.43 9.38 -16.86
CA SER A 144 2.13 10.17 -15.85
C SER A 144 1.19 11.06 -15.00
N SER A 145 0.03 11.43 -15.54
CA SER A 145 -0.98 12.22 -14.83
C SER A 145 -1.88 11.39 -13.90
N SER A 146 -1.87 10.05 -14.00
CA SER A 146 -2.75 9.18 -13.23
C SER A 146 -2.53 9.31 -11.71
N ASP A 147 -3.58 9.07 -10.94
CA ASP A 147 -3.54 9.15 -9.47
C ASP A 147 -2.53 8.14 -8.88
N PHE A 148 -2.42 6.95 -9.49
CA PHE A 148 -1.40 5.96 -9.14
C PHE A 148 0.02 6.42 -9.47
N ALA A 149 0.25 7.10 -10.61
CA ALA A 149 1.56 7.68 -10.91
C ALA A 149 1.93 8.80 -9.93
N ARG A 150 0.94 9.61 -9.50
CA ARG A 150 1.14 10.60 -8.43
C ARG A 150 1.50 9.92 -7.10
N LEU A 151 0.77 8.89 -6.69
CA LEU A 151 1.09 8.11 -5.49
C LEU A 151 2.49 7.52 -5.60
N ALA A 152 2.82 6.81 -6.68
CA ALA A 152 4.13 6.20 -6.88
C ALA A 152 5.28 7.21 -6.75
N ARG A 153 5.12 8.43 -7.31
CA ARG A 153 6.09 9.52 -7.11
C ARG A 153 6.20 9.95 -5.65
N ILE A 154 5.11 10.05 -4.91
CA ILE A 154 5.14 10.39 -3.47
C ILE A 154 5.87 9.30 -2.69
N LEU A 155 5.52 8.04 -2.93
CA LEU A 155 6.11 6.89 -2.24
C LEU A 155 7.62 6.80 -2.51
N THR A 156 8.02 6.97 -3.76
CA THR A 156 9.44 6.89 -4.19
C THR A 156 10.24 8.18 -3.94
N GLY A 157 9.64 9.23 -3.36
CA GLY A 157 10.33 10.50 -3.11
C GLY A 157 10.57 11.36 -4.36
N ASN A 158 9.98 10.99 -5.49
CA ASN A 158 10.06 11.69 -6.78
C ASN A 158 8.94 12.72 -7.00
N ALA A 159 8.08 12.95 -6.00
CA ALA A 159 7.02 13.95 -6.09
C ALA A 159 7.59 15.37 -6.09
N ILE A 160 7.16 16.18 -7.05
CA ILE A 160 7.46 17.61 -7.11
C ILE A 160 6.27 18.34 -6.46
N GLY A 161 6.50 18.92 -5.29
CA GLY A 161 5.54 19.81 -4.64
C GLY A 161 5.68 21.23 -5.18
N VAL A 162 4.56 21.88 -5.48
CA VAL A 162 4.54 23.32 -5.76
C VAL A 162 4.14 24.03 -4.48
N VAL A 163 5.01 24.90 -3.97
CA VAL A 163 4.73 25.75 -2.81
C VAL A 163 4.27 27.11 -3.31
N LEU A 164 3.00 27.43 -3.10
CA LEU A 164 2.42 28.73 -3.43
C LEU A 164 2.33 29.57 -2.14
N GLY A 165 3.47 30.09 -1.67
CA GLY A 165 3.55 30.93 -0.47
C GLY A 165 4.99 31.09 0.03
N GLY A 166 5.47 32.34 0.13
CA GLY A 166 6.85 32.67 0.52
C GLY A 166 7.17 32.31 1.98
N GLY A 167 8.26 31.55 2.18
CA GLY A 167 8.81 31.24 3.50
C GLY A 167 9.57 29.92 3.54
N GLY A 168 10.88 29.96 3.26
CA GLY A 168 11.89 28.97 3.67
C GLY A 168 11.57 27.48 3.46
N ALA A 169 11.61 27.00 2.22
CA ALA A 169 11.56 25.56 1.94
C ALA A 169 12.93 24.90 2.16
N SER A 170 13.31 24.65 3.41
CA SER A 170 14.34 23.64 3.71
C SER A 170 13.66 22.29 3.84
N LYS A 171 13.64 21.53 2.75
CA LYS A 171 13.53 20.07 2.84
C LYS A 171 14.67 19.46 2.05
N GLU A 172 15.70 19.11 2.80
CA GLU A 172 16.79 18.22 2.43
C GLU A 172 16.19 16.96 1.80
N LYS A 173 16.53 16.73 0.52
CA LYS A 173 16.15 15.51 -0.19
C LYS A 173 17.15 14.44 0.17
N GLU A 174 16.98 13.85 1.35
CA GLU A 174 17.67 12.62 1.66
C GLU A 174 16.90 11.48 1.00
N LEU A 175 17.56 10.83 0.04
CA LEU A 175 17.02 9.76 -0.79
C LEU A 175 16.89 8.50 0.06
N TYR A 176 15.92 8.50 0.98
CA TYR A 176 15.67 7.35 1.85
C TYR A 176 15.04 6.22 1.04
N ARG A 177 15.68 5.05 1.11
CA ARG A 177 15.07 3.74 0.84
C ARG A 177 13.76 3.66 1.62
N ARG A 178 12.63 3.31 0.97
CA ARG A 178 11.32 3.28 1.64
C ARG A 178 10.64 1.94 1.45
N GLN A 179 10.30 1.32 2.57
CA GLN A 179 9.45 0.15 2.61
C GLN A 179 8.01 0.54 2.92
N PHE A 180 7.08 0.08 2.08
CA PHE A 180 5.66 0.33 2.24
C PHE A 180 4.90 -0.94 2.55
N LEU A 181 3.86 -0.78 3.35
CA LEU A 181 2.96 -1.86 3.72
C LEU A 181 1.57 -1.56 3.17
N LEU A 182 1.04 -2.44 2.33
CA LEU A 182 -0.36 -2.40 1.92
C LEU A 182 -1.18 -3.29 2.86
N LYS A 183 -2.11 -2.68 3.59
CA LYS A 183 -3.14 -3.41 4.34
C LYS A 183 -4.51 -3.12 3.72
N GLU A 184 -5.06 -4.10 3.01
CA GLU A 184 -6.44 -4.09 2.52
C GLU A 184 -7.40 -4.20 3.71
N SER A 185 -7.86 -3.06 4.23
CA SER A 185 -8.62 -3.06 5.49
C SER A 185 -10.14 -3.07 5.29
N TYR A 186 -10.64 -3.08 4.04
CA TYR A 186 -12.08 -2.99 3.75
C TYR A 186 -12.60 -4.00 2.72
N LEU A 187 -11.76 -4.96 2.31
CA LEU A 187 -12.15 -6.05 1.40
C LEU A 187 -12.55 -7.33 2.16
N SER A 188 -13.15 -7.19 3.36
CA SER A 188 -13.50 -8.32 4.24
C SER A 188 -14.53 -9.30 3.67
N ASN A 189 -14.91 -9.17 2.39
CA ASN A 189 -15.77 -10.11 1.69
C ASN A 189 -15.14 -10.75 0.44
N GLN A 190 -13.82 -10.61 0.25
CA GLN A 190 -13.13 -11.12 -0.92
C GLN A 190 -11.97 -12.04 -0.49
N ARG A 191 -12.04 -13.29 -0.94
CA ARG A 191 -11.20 -14.40 -0.49
C ARG A 191 -9.74 -14.17 -0.90
N THR A 192 -8.86 -14.19 0.10
CA THR A 192 -7.43 -14.58 0.12
C THR A 192 -6.70 -14.61 -1.24
N CYS A 193 -5.98 -13.54 -1.57
CA CYS A 193 -4.89 -13.57 -2.56
C CYS A 193 -3.61 -14.08 -1.88
N ARG A 194 -2.97 -15.11 -2.45
CA ARG A 194 -1.75 -15.73 -1.91
C ARG A 194 -0.56 -15.44 -2.83
N ASN A 195 -0.18 -14.16 -2.95
CA ASN A 195 1.13 -13.76 -3.49
C ASN A 195 1.72 -12.63 -2.65
N ARG A 196 2.60 -13.00 -1.70
CA ARG A 196 3.00 -12.16 -0.55
C ARG A 196 4.03 -11.05 -0.84
N CYS A 197 4.47 -10.90 -2.09
CA CYS A 197 5.28 -9.79 -2.56
C CYS A 197 4.90 -9.47 -4.01
N ILE A 198 4.37 -8.27 -4.27
CA ILE A 198 4.20 -7.76 -5.64
C ILE A 198 5.52 -7.10 -6.01
N GLN A 199 6.35 -7.81 -6.77
CA GLN A 199 7.54 -7.23 -7.41
C GLN A 199 7.06 -6.33 -8.56
N TYR A 200 7.40 -5.04 -8.52
CA TYR A 200 7.30 -4.20 -9.71
C TYR A 200 8.55 -4.44 -10.56
N PRO A 201 8.43 -4.86 -11.83
CA PRO A 201 9.59 -4.93 -12.71
C PRO A 201 10.11 -3.51 -12.96
N SER A 202 11.28 -3.22 -12.43
CA SER A 202 12.09 -2.06 -12.81
C SER A 202 12.73 -2.33 -14.18
N THR A 203 11.97 -2.11 -15.25
CA THR A 203 12.52 -2.05 -16.62
C THR A 203 12.01 -0.80 -17.34
N CYS A 204 12.59 0.36 -17.01
CA CYS A 204 12.78 1.42 -18.00
C CYS A 204 14.12 1.15 -18.68
N HIS A 205 14.09 0.49 -19.84
CA HIS A 205 15.15 0.63 -20.82
C HIS A 205 14.98 1.96 -21.53
N ILE A 206 15.96 2.86 -21.37
CA ILE A 206 16.68 3.65 -22.38
C ILE A 206 17.81 4.38 -21.64
#